data_AF-A0A161YQR8-F1
#
_entry.id   AF-A0A161YQR8-F1
#
_cell.length_a   1.000
_cell.length_b   1.000
_cell.length_c   1.000
_cell.angle_alpha   90.00
_cell.angle_beta   90.00
_cell.angle_gamma   90.00
#
_symmetry.space_group_name_H-M   'P 1'
#
loop_
_entity.id
_entity.type
_entity.pdbx_description
1 polymer ?
#
loop_
_entity_poly.entity_id
_entity_poly.type
_entity_poly.pdbx_seq_one_letter_code
_entity_poly.pdbx_strand_id
1 'polypeptide(L)'
;MAENKNLKDYDKQLVTFFIVNIVIFLCFVINKNISIDALNQGYKNINLSEGIIAGGAGSIAVFILRGILSTNFKAILVFWRIKNPLPGCRIFTEIGKKDCRIDFDALENEHGELPKDPQEQNVLWYRLSQKHKDEEMVHKSHRDFLFSRDLTALSFLFLIFYSAAAIFVSRDLKSIWYYLMLLVLQYVIFSIVSRNYGVRFACNVLAKESSSLK
;
A
#
# COMPACT_ATOMS: atom_id res chain seq x y z
N MET A 1 21.79 -10.52 18.14
CA MET A 1 20.37 -10.82 18.41
C MET A 1 19.56 -9.96 17.46
N ALA A 2 19.10 -10.51 16.32
CA ALA A 2 18.34 -9.72 15.35
C ALA A 2 17.00 -9.34 15.98
N GLU A 3 16.82 -8.06 16.23
CA GLU A 3 15.55 -7.49 16.67
C GLU A 3 14.46 -7.94 15.68
N ASN A 4 13.40 -8.60 16.16
CA ASN A 4 12.33 -9.11 15.31
C ASN A 4 11.51 -7.92 14.79
N LYS A 5 12.02 -7.28 13.72
CA LYS A 5 11.43 -6.08 13.13
C LYS A 5 10.10 -6.46 12.48
N ASN A 6 8.99 -5.97 13.04
CA ASN A 6 7.64 -6.22 12.52
C ASN A 6 7.43 -5.50 11.18
N LEU A 7 7.02 -6.24 10.13
CA LEU A 7 6.72 -5.69 8.79
C LEU A 7 5.43 -4.86 8.74
N LYS A 8 4.57 -4.95 9.76
CA LYS A 8 3.24 -4.31 9.85
C LYS A 8 3.11 -3.41 11.07
N ASP A 9 4.14 -2.66 11.38
CA ASP A 9 4.17 -1.60 12.40
C ASP A 9 3.52 -0.28 11.93
N TYR A 10 2.75 -0.29 10.83
CA TYR A 10 2.16 0.89 10.20
C TYR A 10 0.64 1.06 10.42
N ASP A 11 0.05 0.30 11.35
CA ASP A 11 -1.42 0.31 11.58
C ASP A 11 -1.94 1.68 12.03
N LYS A 12 -1.17 2.40 12.86
CA LYS A 12 -1.52 3.76 13.31
C LYS A 12 -1.65 4.73 12.14
N GLN A 13 -0.79 4.61 11.13
CA GLN A 13 -0.79 5.42 9.93
C GLN A 13 -2.02 5.11 9.06
N LEU A 14 -2.44 3.85 8.99
CA LEU A 14 -3.68 3.47 8.29
C LEU A 14 -4.93 4.01 9.00
N VAL A 15 -4.98 3.95 10.34
CA VAL A 15 -6.07 4.55 11.12
C VAL A 15 -6.10 6.07 10.93
N THR A 16 -4.94 6.71 10.94
CA THR A 16 -4.83 8.15 10.66
C THR A 16 -5.37 8.49 9.27
N PHE A 17 -4.96 7.72 8.25
CA PHE A 17 -5.45 7.88 6.88
C PHE A 17 -6.98 7.70 6.77
N PHE A 18 -7.54 6.72 7.48
CA PHE A 18 -8.98 6.50 7.58
C PHE A 18 -9.70 7.71 8.20
N ILE A 19 -9.22 8.22 9.33
CA ILE A 19 -9.79 9.40 10.01
C ILE A 19 -9.73 10.64 9.11
N VAL A 20 -8.61 10.88 8.45
CA VAL A 20 -8.45 12.02 7.52
C VAL A 20 -9.50 11.94 6.39
N ASN A 21 -9.73 10.75 5.83
CA ASN A 21 -10.75 10.58 4.79
C ASN A 21 -12.17 10.79 5.32
N ILE A 22 -12.47 10.43 6.56
CA ILE A 22 -13.75 10.78 7.21
C ILE A 22 -13.92 12.29 7.28
N VAL A 23 -12.90 13.02 7.74
CA VAL A 23 -12.96 14.48 7.88
C VAL A 23 -13.19 15.13 6.52
N ILE A 24 -12.47 14.71 5.47
CA ILE A 24 -12.66 15.22 4.10
C ILE A 24 -14.09 14.94 3.62
N PHE A 25 -14.62 13.74 3.86
CA PHE A 25 -16.00 13.39 3.51
C PHE A 25 -17.01 14.33 4.19
N LEU A 26 -16.85 14.59 5.49
CA LEU A 26 -17.74 15.49 6.23
C LEU A 26 -17.69 16.94 5.71
N CYS A 27 -16.51 17.43 5.36
CA CYS A 27 -16.33 18.77 4.80
C CYS A 27 -17.02 18.93 3.44
N PHE A 28 -16.76 18.02 2.50
CA PHE A 28 -17.31 18.12 1.14
C PHE A 28 -18.78 17.74 1.09
N VAL A 29 -19.16 16.58 1.64
CA VAL A 29 -20.49 15.98 1.40
C VAL A 29 -21.56 16.55 2.32
N ILE A 30 -21.24 16.81 3.58
CA ILE A 30 -22.22 17.29 4.58
C ILE A 30 -22.21 18.83 4.65
N ASN A 31 -21.31 19.52 3.92
CA ASN A 31 -21.12 20.97 4.01
C ASN A 31 -20.94 21.46 5.46
N LYS A 32 -20.39 20.62 6.33
CA LYS A 32 -19.94 21.09 7.63
C LYS A 32 -18.69 21.92 7.38
N ASN A 33 -18.80 23.24 7.48
CA ASN A 33 -17.64 24.11 7.66
C ASN A 33 -17.00 23.74 9.00
N ILE A 34 -16.13 22.74 8.97
CA ILE A 34 -15.34 22.33 10.11
C ILE A 34 -14.32 23.44 10.34
N SER A 35 -14.64 24.39 11.23
CA SER A 35 -13.67 25.39 11.67
C SER A 35 -12.54 24.70 12.43
N ILE A 36 -11.32 25.20 12.26
CA ILE A 36 -10.14 24.76 13.03
C ILE A 36 -10.40 24.93 14.53
N ASP A 37 -11.15 25.96 14.92
CA ASP A 37 -11.53 26.18 16.33
C ASP A 37 -12.52 25.13 16.83
N ALA A 38 -13.44 24.66 15.98
CA ALA A 38 -14.37 23.60 16.32
C ALA A 38 -13.65 22.25 16.47
N LEU A 39 -12.62 21.98 15.66
CA LEU A 39 -11.74 20.82 15.84
C LEU A 39 -10.93 20.91 17.13
N ASN A 40 -10.37 22.08 17.43
CA ASN A 40 -9.57 22.29 18.63
C ASN A 40 -10.43 22.20 19.90
N GLN A 41 -11.66 22.73 19.89
CA GLN A 41 -12.61 22.59 20.99
C GLN A 41 -13.11 21.15 21.13
N GLY A 42 -13.44 20.49 20.01
CA GLY A 42 -13.79 19.07 19.99
C GLY A 42 -12.69 18.22 20.61
N TYR A 43 -11.43 18.44 20.19
CA TYR A 43 -10.27 17.73 20.74
C TYR A 43 -10.08 17.95 22.25
N LYS A 44 -10.29 19.19 22.74
CA LYS A 44 -10.18 19.50 24.18
C LYS A 44 -11.31 18.91 25.02
N ASN A 45 -12.48 18.68 24.42
CA ASN A 45 -13.66 18.16 25.11
C ASN A 45 -13.84 16.64 24.97
N ILE A 46 -12.99 15.95 24.21
CA ILE A 46 -13.00 14.49 24.15
C ILE A 46 -12.56 13.93 25.51
N ASN A 47 -13.49 13.29 26.19
CA ASN A 47 -13.15 12.51 27.38
C ASN A 47 -12.28 11.31 27.00
N LEU A 48 -11.44 10.85 27.93
CA LEU A 48 -10.55 9.70 27.70
C LEU A 48 -11.31 8.46 27.21
N SER A 49 -12.53 8.22 27.73
CA SER A 49 -13.42 7.13 27.31
C SER A 49 -13.85 7.26 25.85
N GLU A 50 -14.27 8.45 25.42
CA GLU A 50 -14.68 8.73 24.04
C GLU A 50 -13.50 8.60 23.08
N GLY A 51 -12.31 9.06 23.48
CA GLY A 51 -11.07 8.89 22.71
C GLY A 51 -10.67 7.43 22.53
N ILE A 52 -10.79 6.61 23.58
CA ILE A 52 -10.53 5.17 23.52
C ILE A 52 -11.53 4.48 22.59
N ILE A 53 -12.82 4.82 22.68
CA ILE A 53 -13.86 4.24 21.83
C ILE A 53 -13.62 4.61 20.36
N ALA A 54 -13.35 5.88 20.07
CA ALA A 54 -13.11 6.34 18.70
C ALA A 54 -11.84 5.73 18.10
N GLY A 55 -10.74 5.68 18.86
CA GLY A 55 -9.48 5.05 18.44
C GLY A 55 -9.60 3.54 18.26
N GLY A 56 -10.32 2.86 19.17
CA GLY A 56 -10.62 1.43 19.07
C GLY A 56 -11.49 1.10 17.86
N ALA A 57 -12.57 1.86 17.65
CA ALA A 57 -13.46 1.69 16.51
C ALA A 57 -12.72 1.90 15.17
N GLY A 58 -11.87 2.93 15.07
CA GLY A 58 -11.04 3.16 13.89
C GLY A 58 -10.07 2.00 13.61
N SER A 59 -9.45 1.44 14.64
CA SER A 59 -8.52 0.32 14.52
C SER A 59 -9.23 -0.95 14.04
N ILE A 60 -10.40 -1.25 14.61
CA ILE A 60 -11.24 -2.39 14.20
C ILE A 60 -11.73 -2.20 12.75
N ALA A 61 -12.18 -1.00 12.39
CA ALA A 61 -12.62 -0.70 11.04
C ALA A 61 -11.51 -0.93 10.01
N VAL A 62 -10.32 -0.39 10.25
CA VAL A 62 -9.15 -0.61 9.37
C VAL A 62 -8.78 -2.09 9.30
N PHE A 63 -8.81 -2.81 10.42
CA PHE A 63 -8.54 -4.25 10.43
C PHE A 63 -9.50 -5.01 9.52
N ILE A 64 -10.81 -4.76 9.64
CA ILE A 64 -11.84 -5.38 8.79
C ILE A 64 -11.62 -5.00 7.32
N LEU A 65 -11.50 -3.70 7.01
CA LEU A 65 -11.33 -3.20 5.64
C LEU A 65 -10.10 -3.80 4.95
N ARG A 66 -8.99 -3.99 5.68
CA ARG A 66 -7.80 -4.65 5.15
C ARG A 66 -8.03 -6.11 4.78
N GLY A 67 -8.94 -6.79 5.48
CA GLY A 67 -9.29 -8.19 5.27
C GLY A 67 -10.28 -8.43 4.12
N ILE A 68 -11.03 -7.42 3.69
CA ILE A 68 -12.05 -7.55 2.61
C ILE A 68 -11.41 -7.94 1.27
N LEU A 69 -10.25 -7.36 0.95
CA LEU A 69 -9.59 -7.57 -0.34
C LEU A 69 -8.47 -8.62 -0.24
N SER A 70 -8.53 -9.61 -1.13
CA SER A 70 -7.47 -10.63 -1.23
C SER A 70 -6.12 -10.01 -1.63
N THR A 71 -5.02 -10.64 -1.22
CA THR A 71 -3.66 -10.18 -1.57
C THR A 71 -3.45 -10.04 -3.07
N ASN A 72 -4.00 -10.96 -3.87
CA ASN A 72 -3.92 -10.89 -5.33
C ASN A 72 -4.70 -9.69 -5.87
N PHE A 73 -5.92 -9.44 -5.38
CA PHE A 73 -6.71 -8.30 -5.82
C PHE A 73 -6.03 -6.97 -5.47
N LYS A 74 -5.43 -6.85 -4.29
CA LYS A 74 -4.59 -5.69 -3.94
C LYS A 74 -3.43 -5.49 -4.91
N ALA A 75 -2.79 -6.57 -5.36
CA ALA A 75 -1.74 -6.49 -6.36
C ALA A 75 -2.28 -6.02 -7.73
N ILE A 76 -3.46 -6.48 -8.15
CA ILE A 76 -4.13 -5.99 -9.37
C ILE A 76 -4.39 -4.49 -9.27
N LEU A 77 -4.84 -3.98 -8.12
CA LEU A 77 -5.10 -2.55 -7.90
C LEU A 77 -3.83 -1.68 -7.96
N VAL A 78 -2.67 -2.22 -7.58
CA VAL A 78 -1.38 -1.51 -7.64
C VAL A 78 -0.77 -1.54 -9.04
N PHE A 79 -0.74 -2.72 -9.66
CA PHE A 79 -0.03 -2.91 -10.93
C PHE A 79 -0.93 -2.75 -12.16
N TRP A 80 -2.24 -2.61 -11.97
CA TRP A 80 -3.26 -2.57 -13.02
C TRP A 80 -3.13 -3.71 -14.04
N ARG A 81 -2.86 -4.91 -13.53
CA ARG A 81 -2.62 -6.11 -14.31
C ARG A 81 -3.44 -7.25 -13.73
N ILE A 82 -4.27 -7.88 -14.55
CA ILE A 82 -5.16 -8.96 -14.10
C ILE A 82 -4.39 -10.27 -13.92
N LYS A 83 -3.50 -10.61 -14.87
CA LYS A 83 -2.67 -11.82 -14.83
C LYS A 83 -1.26 -11.47 -14.39
N ASN A 84 -0.69 -12.28 -13.50
CA ASN A 84 0.69 -12.14 -13.01
C ASN A 84 1.02 -10.68 -12.58
N PRO A 85 0.26 -10.10 -11.62
CA PRO A 85 0.40 -8.69 -11.25
C PRO A 85 1.74 -8.38 -10.57
N LEU A 86 2.31 -9.34 -9.86
CA LEU A 86 3.49 -9.15 -9.03
C LEU A 86 4.71 -8.71 -9.84
N PRO A 87 5.62 -7.91 -9.25
CA PRO A 87 6.86 -7.51 -9.90
C PRO A 87 7.81 -8.71 -10.09
N GLY A 88 7.78 -9.69 -9.19
CA GLY A 88 8.54 -10.95 -9.30
C GLY A 88 8.28 -11.70 -10.61
N CYS A 89 7.08 -11.56 -11.20
CA CYS A 89 6.74 -12.20 -12.47
C CYS A 89 7.46 -11.65 -13.71
N ARG A 90 8.21 -10.55 -13.59
CA ARG A 90 8.96 -9.93 -14.69
C ARG A 90 10.35 -9.48 -14.24
N ILE A 91 10.82 -9.98 -13.09
CA ILE A 91 12.00 -9.44 -12.45
C ILE A 91 13.27 -9.75 -13.25
N PHE A 92 13.36 -10.92 -13.86
CA PHE A 92 14.53 -11.32 -14.65
C PHE A 92 14.44 -10.88 -16.11
N THR A 93 13.22 -10.61 -16.60
CA THR A 93 12.97 -10.30 -18.02
C THR A 93 12.89 -8.81 -18.33
N GLU A 94 12.29 -8.00 -17.46
CA GLU A 94 12.05 -6.57 -17.72
C GLU A 94 12.51 -5.64 -16.59
N ILE A 95 12.14 -5.96 -15.36
CA ILE A 95 12.26 -5.01 -14.24
C ILE A 95 13.70 -4.94 -13.75
N GLY A 96 14.32 -6.09 -13.47
CA GLY A 96 15.69 -6.15 -12.96
C GLY A 96 16.71 -5.66 -13.97
N LYS A 97 16.50 -5.91 -15.27
CA LYS A 97 17.41 -5.43 -16.35
C LYS A 97 17.55 -3.91 -16.41
N LYS A 98 16.62 -3.16 -15.80
CA LYS A 98 16.69 -1.69 -15.70
C LYS A 98 17.45 -1.20 -14.48
N ASP A 99 17.83 -2.07 -13.55
CA ASP A 99 18.55 -1.72 -12.34
C ASP A 99 20.03 -2.06 -12.49
N CYS A 100 20.88 -1.04 -12.56
CA CYS A 100 22.32 -1.19 -12.76
C CYS A 100 23.05 -1.81 -11.56
N ARG A 101 22.39 -2.00 -10.41
CA ARG A 101 23.00 -2.62 -9.22
C ARG A 101 23.00 -4.14 -9.29
N ILE A 102 22.25 -4.74 -10.22
CA ILE A 102 22.06 -6.18 -10.32
C ILE A 102 23.08 -6.74 -11.30
N ASP A 103 23.89 -7.69 -10.82
CA ASP A 103 24.85 -8.44 -11.62
C ASP A 103 24.18 -9.72 -12.14
N PHE A 104 23.71 -9.68 -13.38
CA PHE A 104 23.00 -10.81 -13.99
C PHE A 104 23.91 -11.99 -14.30
N ASP A 105 25.18 -11.74 -14.64
CA ASP A 105 26.15 -12.79 -14.91
C ASP A 105 26.41 -13.60 -13.63
N ALA A 106 26.57 -12.93 -12.48
CA ALA A 106 26.70 -13.60 -11.20
C ALA A 106 25.45 -14.42 -10.83
N LEU A 107 24.25 -13.90 -11.12
CA LEU A 107 23.01 -14.63 -10.87
C LEU A 107 22.86 -15.86 -11.77
N GLU A 108 23.22 -15.78 -13.05
CA GLU A 108 23.17 -16.90 -13.99
C GLU A 108 24.22 -17.97 -13.66
N ASN A 109 25.39 -17.57 -13.18
CA ASN A 109 26.43 -18.51 -12.76
C ASN A 109 26.00 -19.35 -11.53
N GLU A 110 25.31 -18.74 -10.57
CA GLU A 110 24.85 -19.43 -9.35
C GLU A 110 23.54 -20.20 -9.58
N HIS A 111 22.56 -19.59 -10.24
CA HIS A 111 21.20 -20.13 -10.34
C HIS A 111 20.91 -20.83 -11.67
N GLY A 112 21.85 -20.83 -12.61
CA GLY A 112 21.66 -21.34 -13.97
C GLY A 112 20.86 -20.39 -14.86
N GLU A 113 20.30 -20.91 -15.95
CA GLU A 113 19.46 -20.10 -16.86
C GLU A 113 18.27 -19.51 -16.10
N LEU A 114 18.18 -18.18 -16.08
CA LEU A 114 17.10 -17.48 -15.39
C LEU A 114 15.76 -17.70 -16.11
N PRO A 115 14.68 -18.00 -15.36
CA PRO A 115 13.39 -18.32 -15.94
C PRO A 115 12.80 -17.15 -16.73
N LYS A 116 12.10 -17.47 -17.81
CA LYS A 116 11.37 -16.49 -18.65
C LYS A 116 9.86 -16.57 -18.44
N ASP A 117 9.34 -17.71 -17.97
CA ASP A 117 7.93 -17.83 -17.61
C ASP A 117 7.58 -16.95 -16.39
N PRO A 118 6.49 -16.16 -16.42
CA PRO A 118 6.14 -15.27 -15.33
C PRO A 118 5.92 -15.93 -13.96
N GLN A 119 5.43 -17.17 -13.92
CA GLN A 119 5.22 -17.87 -12.65
C GLN A 119 6.55 -18.39 -12.11
N GLU A 120 7.36 -19.00 -12.95
CA GLU A 120 8.70 -19.48 -12.58
C GLU A 120 9.61 -18.35 -12.11
N GLN A 121 9.58 -17.20 -12.79
CA GLN A 121 10.27 -15.98 -12.35
C GLN A 121 9.87 -15.59 -10.92
N ASN A 122 8.57 -15.59 -10.62
CA ASN A 122 8.09 -15.23 -9.29
C ASN A 122 8.44 -16.28 -8.23
N VAL A 123 8.46 -17.57 -8.58
CA VAL A 123 8.86 -18.66 -7.68
C VAL A 123 10.34 -18.52 -7.29
N LEU A 124 11.23 -18.34 -8.26
CA LEU A 124 12.66 -18.15 -7.99
C LEU A 124 12.87 -16.87 -7.16
N TRP A 125 12.30 -15.75 -7.61
CA TRP A 125 12.39 -14.49 -6.89
C TRP A 125 11.89 -14.57 -5.44
N TYR A 126 10.78 -15.28 -5.20
CA TYR A 126 10.25 -15.48 -3.86
C TYR A 126 11.22 -16.25 -2.97
N ARG A 127 11.89 -17.29 -3.49
CA ARG A 127 12.93 -18.03 -2.74
C ARG A 127 14.08 -17.10 -2.35
N LEU A 128 14.56 -16.29 -3.29
CA LEU A 128 15.61 -15.29 -3.02
C LEU A 128 15.17 -14.25 -1.99
N SER A 129 13.90 -13.80 -2.07
CA SER A 129 13.33 -12.88 -1.09
C SER A 129 13.27 -13.49 0.31
N GLN A 130 13.01 -14.79 0.43
CA GLN A 130 13.02 -15.47 1.73
C GLN A 130 14.44 -15.62 2.29
N LYS A 131 15.43 -15.90 1.42
CA LYS A 131 16.86 -15.97 1.79
C LYS A 131 17.35 -14.65 2.40
N HIS A 132 16.94 -13.51 1.83
CA HIS A 132 17.37 -12.18 2.26
C HIS A 132 16.35 -11.41 3.11
N LYS A 133 15.35 -12.08 3.69
CA LYS A 133 14.25 -11.41 4.39
C LYS A 133 14.69 -10.51 5.56
N ASP A 134 15.79 -10.88 6.22
CA ASP A 134 16.31 -10.23 7.41
C ASP A 134 17.31 -9.10 7.07
N GLU A 135 17.68 -8.97 5.79
CA GLU A 135 18.52 -7.88 5.30
C GLU A 135 17.75 -6.56 5.37
N GLU A 136 18.33 -5.55 6.02
CA GLU A 136 17.64 -4.28 6.31
C GLU A 136 17.08 -3.60 5.05
N MET A 137 17.83 -3.62 3.95
CA MET A 137 17.39 -3.06 2.66
C MET A 137 16.15 -3.78 2.11
N VAL A 138 16.09 -5.12 2.25
CA VAL A 138 14.98 -5.95 1.77
C VAL A 138 13.79 -5.79 2.70
N HIS A 139 14.00 -5.87 4.01
CA HIS A 139 12.97 -5.69 5.03
C HIS A 139 12.26 -4.35 4.91
N LYS A 140 13.02 -3.24 4.86
CA LYS A 140 12.45 -1.89 4.75
C LYS A 140 11.65 -1.70 3.46
N SER A 141 12.20 -2.15 2.33
CA SER A 141 11.49 -2.02 1.05
C SER A 141 10.25 -2.91 0.97
N HIS A 142 10.26 -4.09 1.59
CA HIS A 142 9.08 -4.94 1.73
C HIS A 142 8.00 -4.25 2.56
N ARG A 143 8.35 -3.72 3.73
CA ARG A 143 7.45 -2.95 4.61
C ARG A 143 6.81 -1.78 3.86
N ASP A 144 7.60 -0.97 3.16
CA ASP A 144 7.09 0.20 2.41
C ASP A 144 6.14 -0.21 1.29
N PHE A 145 6.42 -1.34 0.61
CA PHE A 145 5.49 -1.91 -0.36
C PHE A 145 4.19 -2.39 0.29
N LEU A 146 4.25 -3.10 1.42
CA LEU A 146 3.05 -3.57 2.13
C LEU A 146 2.17 -2.41 2.62
N PHE A 147 2.80 -1.36 3.15
CA PHE A 147 2.11 -0.16 3.62
C PHE A 147 1.40 0.57 2.46
N SER A 148 2.14 0.89 1.40
CA SER A 148 1.58 1.59 0.23
C SER A 148 0.51 0.78 -0.50
N ARG A 149 0.63 -0.56 -0.53
CA ARG A 149 -0.39 -1.45 -1.08
C ARG A 149 -1.66 -1.44 -0.24
N ASP A 150 -1.55 -1.46 1.09
CA ASP A 150 -2.71 -1.38 1.98
C ASP A 150 -3.38 0.00 1.90
N LEU A 151 -2.63 1.10 1.70
CA LEU A 151 -3.19 2.43 1.39
C LEU A 151 -3.93 2.45 0.03
N THR A 152 -3.37 1.81 -0.99
CA THR A 152 -4.03 1.67 -2.30
C THR A 152 -5.35 0.89 -2.17
N ALA A 153 -5.35 -0.18 -1.38
CA ALA A 153 -6.54 -0.96 -1.09
C ALA A 153 -7.62 -0.14 -0.36
N LEU A 154 -7.23 0.61 0.69
CA LEU A 154 -8.16 1.47 1.43
C LEU A 154 -8.71 2.60 0.56
N SER A 155 -7.87 3.29 -0.22
CA SER A 155 -8.32 4.35 -1.13
C SER A 155 -9.29 3.83 -2.19
N PHE A 156 -9.10 2.61 -2.70
CA PHE A 156 -10.08 1.95 -3.57
C PHE A 156 -11.41 1.66 -2.85
N LEU A 157 -11.38 1.17 -1.61
CA LEU A 157 -12.59 0.96 -0.82
C LEU A 157 -13.32 2.28 -0.53
N PHE A 158 -12.60 3.36 -0.25
CA PHE A 158 -13.19 4.70 -0.11
C PHE A 158 -13.81 5.17 -1.41
N LEU A 159 -13.13 4.96 -2.55
CA LEU A 159 -13.69 5.26 -3.87
C LEU A 159 -15.00 4.53 -4.14
N ILE A 160 -15.24 3.34 -3.56
CA ILE A 160 -16.54 2.66 -3.69
C ILE A 160 -17.53 3.17 -2.65
N PHE A 161 -17.21 3.02 -1.36
CA PHE A 161 -18.17 3.24 -0.28
C PHE A 161 -18.46 4.72 -0.02
N TYR A 162 -17.45 5.58 -0.07
CA TYR A 162 -17.66 7.02 0.17
C TYR A 162 -18.30 7.70 -1.04
N SER A 163 -18.05 7.22 -2.25
CA SER A 163 -18.78 7.66 -3.44
C SER A 163 -20.27 7.31 -3.34
N ALA A 164 -20.59 6.05 -2.97
CA ALA A 164 -21.97 5.64 -2.74
C ALA A 164 -22.63 6.51 -1.65
N ALA A 165 -21.97 6.67 -0.51
CA ALA A 165 -22.47 7.52 0.58
C ALA A 165 -22.67 8.98 0.14
N ALA A 166 -21.77 9.54 -0.68
CA ALA A 166 -21.88 10.91 -1.17
C ALA A 166 -23.12 11.12 -2.04
N ILE A 167 -23.43 10.15 -2.90
CA ILE A 167 -24.62 10.18 -3.77
C ILE A 167 -25.92 10.09 -2.96
N PHE A 168 -25.95 9.34 -1.86
CA PHE A 168 -27.14 9.20 -1.02
C PHE A 168 -27.35 10.38 -0.05
N VAL A 169 -26.26 11.00 0.43
CA VAL A 169 -26.32 12.02 1.50
C VAL A 169 -26.36 13.44 0.95
N SER A 170 -25.54 13.76 -0.05
CA SER A 170 -25.46 15.13 -0.58
C SER A 170 -26.53 15.37 -1.66
N ARG A 171 -27.08 16.59 -1.65
CA ARG A 171 -27.97 17.08 -2.72
C ARG A 171 -27.24 17.99 -3.72
N ASP A 172 -25.99 18.37 -3.44
CA ASP A 172 -25.20 19.22 -4.31
C ASP A 172 -24.32 18.37 -5.25
N LEU A 173 -24.72 18.34 -6.52
CA LEU A 173 -24.02 17.61 -7.58
C LEU A 173 -22.58 18.13 -7.79
N LYS A 174 -22.32 19.42 -7.58
CA LYS A 174 -20.97 19.98 -7.76
C LYS A 174 -20.04 19.45 -6.67
N SER A 175 -20.47 19.51 -5.40
CA SER A 175 -19.69 18.94 -4.29
C SER A 175 -19.42 17.45 -4.47
N ILE A 176 -20.43 16.67 -4.88
CA ILE A 176 -20.25 15.23 -5.18
C ILE A 176 -19.18 15.05 -6.24
N TRP A 177 -19.24 15.80 -7.35
CA TRP A 177 -18.28 15.68 -8.44
C TRP A 177 -16.83 15.99 -8.01
N TYR A 178 -16.61 17.10 -7.28
CA TYR A 178 -15.27 17.44 -6.77
C TYR A 178 -14.74 16.37 -5.80
N TYR A 179 -15.62 15.85 -4.95
CA TYR A 179 -15.25 14.81 -4.00
C TYR A 179 -14.87 13.48 -4.70
N LEU A 180 -15.63 13.07 -5.72
CA LEU A 180 -15.30 11.91 -6.55
C LEU A 180 -13.95 12.07 -7.25
N MET A 181 -13.68 13.25 -7.81
CA MET A 181 -12.39 13.55 -8.44
C MET A 181 -11.24 13.41 -7.44
N LEU A 182 -11.42 13.88 -6.20
CA LEU A 182 -10.43 13.73 -5.13
C LEU A 182 -10.17 12.25 -4.80
N LEU A 183 -11.22 11.43 -4.67
CA LEU A 183 -11.08 9.99 -4.39
C LEU A 183 -10.36 9.25 -5.52
N VAL A 184 -10.68 9.55 -6.78
CA VAL A 184 -10.00 8.97 -7.95
C VAL A 184 -8.53 9.35 -7.97
N LEU A 185 -8.23 10.65 -7.78
CA LEU A 185 -6.85 11.14 -7.74
C LEU A 185 -6.06 10.47 -6.61
N GLN A 186 -6.65 10.37 -5.41
CA GLN A 186 -6.05 9.69 -4.27
C GLN A 186 -5.69 8.23 -4.58
N TYR A 187 -6.63 7.47 -5.17
CA TYR A 187 -6.39 6.09 -5.55
C TYR A 187 -5.25 5.95 -6.58
N VAL A 188 -5.25 6.80 -7.61
CA VAL A 188 -4.22 6.78 -8.67
C VAL A 188 -2.83 7.09 -8.08
N ILE A 189 -2.72 8.10 -7.22
CA ILE A 189 -1.46 8.46 -6.56
C ILE A 189 -0.93 7.28 -5.75
N PHE A 190 -1.76 6.66 -4.91
CA PHE A 190 -1.30 5.52 -4.11
C PHE A 190 -0.92 4.31 -4.96
N SER A 191 -1.65 4.03 -6.04
CA SER A 191 -1.32 2.95 -6.97
C SER A 191 0.06 3.15 -7.60
N ILE A 192 0.37 4.37 -8.07
CA ILE A 192 1.69 4.71 -8.64
C ILE A 192 2.79 4.60 -7.58
N VAL A 193 2.57 5.15 -6.38
CA VAL A 193 3.52 5.08 -5.27
C VAL A 193 3.81 3.62 -4.89
N SER A 194 2.76 2.80 -4.76
CA SER A 194 2.91 1.39 -4.39
C SER A 194 3.62 0.58 -5.48
N ARG A 195 3.41 0.91 -6.76
CA ARG A 195 4.15 0.29 -7.88
C ARG A 195 5.64 0.56 -7.78
N ASN A 196 6.03 1.80 -7.48
CA ASN A 196 7.43 2.18 -7.32
C ASN A 196 8.08 1.45 -6.14
N TYR A 197 7.40 1.36 -4.99
CA TYR A 197 7.89 0.59 -3.85
C TYR A 197 7.97 -0.91 -4.13
N GLY A 198 6.99 -1.49 -4.83
CA GLY A 198 6.99 -2.90 -5.21
C GLY A 198 8.13 -3.27 -6.17
N VAL A 199 8.41 -2.41 -7.15
CA VAL A 199 9.58 -2.57 -8.05
C VAL A 199 10.88 -2.46 -7.25
N ARG A 200 11.02 -1.44 -6.41
CA ARG A 200 12.21 -1.24 -5.57
C ARG A 200 12.47 -2.44 -4.66
N PHE A 201 11.44 -2.97 -4.03
CA PHE A 201 11.54 -4.18 -3.21
C PHE A 201 12.05 -5.36 -4.04
N ALA A 202 11.45 -5.61 -5.20
CA ALA A 202 11.86 -6.72 -6.06
C ALA A 202 13.32 -6.61 -6.52
N CYS A 203 13.76 -5.42 -6.92
CA CYS A 203 15.15 -5.18 -7.33
C CYS A 203 16.14 -5.26 -6.16
N ASN A 204 15.77 -4.78 -4.97
CA ASN A 204 16.64 -4.85 -3.78
C ASN A 204 16.95 -6.30 -3.38
N VAL A 205 16.01 -7.23 -3.56
CA VAL A 205 16.26 -8.66 -3.35
C VAL A 205 17.36 -9.17 -4.29
N LEU A 206 17.26 -8.86 -5.58
CA LEU A 206 18.25 -9.31 -6.57
C LEU A 206 19.61 -8.63 -6.39
N ALA A 207 19.63 -7.32 -6.13
CA ALA A 207 20.87 -6.58 -5.90
C ALA A 207 21.62 -7.13 -4.68
N LYS A 208 20.90 -7.55 -3.64
CA LYS A 208 21.50 -8.18 -2.46
C LYS A 208 22.02 -9.58 -2.78
N GLU A 209 21.24 -10.41 -3.48
CA GLU A 209 21.68 -11.74 -3.90
C GLU A 209 22.94 -11.64 -4.76
N SER A 210 22.93 -10.84 -5.82
CA SER A 210 24.07 -10.71 -6.73
C SER A 210 25.32 -10.15 -6.06
N SER A 211 25.16 -9.26 -5.06
CA SER A 211 26.28 -8.76 -4.26
C SER A 211 26.83 -9.79 -3.27
N SER A 212 26.04 -10.79 -2.85
CA SER A 212 26.48 -11.85 -1.93
C SER A 212 27.20 -13.00 -2.62
N LEU A 213 27.17 -13.04 -3.95
CA LEU A 213 27.83 -14.05 -4.80
C LEU A 213 29.23 -13.61 -5.26
N LYS A 214 29.68 -12.41 -4.86
CA LYS A 214 31.04 -11.91 -5.07
C LYS A 214 31.90 -12.22 -3.87
#